data_AF-A0A917J8W6-F1
#
_entry.id   AF-A0A917J8W6-F1
#
_cell.length_a   1.000
_cell.length_b   1.000
_cell.length_c   1.000
_cell.angle_alpha   90.00
_cell.angle_beta   90.00
_cell.angle_gamma   90.00
#
_symmetry.space_group_name_H-M   'P 1'
#
loop_
_entity.id
_entity.type
_entity.pdbx_description
1 polymer ?
#
loop_
_entity_poly.entity_id
_entity_poly.type
_entity_poly.pdbx_seq_one_letter_code
_entity_poly.pdbx_strand_id
1 'polypeptide(L)'
;MKKETGAEPKFTTKTSPKAEPALNELFMDGIMDIFWAENHLVKNLPKMIESATSDKLKNAITDHLAQTKTHVTRLEQVFEMLGEKVLAKKCDAMEGLTKEGEGIVESTEAGTATRDVGIILASQKVEHYEIATYGGLTQLAKTLGHHDVAELLYQTLTEEKAADQLLTDVAESDVNYKASEEA
;
A
#
# COMPACT_ATOMS: atom_id res chain seq x y z
N MET A 1 21.36 17.77 28.47
CA MET A 1 21.60 16.50 27.76
C MET A 1 20.66 16.46 26.57
N LYS A 2 21.19 16.63 25.36
CA LYS A 2 20.45 16.41 24.11
C LYS A 2 20.28 14.90 23.93
N LYS A 3 19.05 14.42 23.77
CA LYS A 3 18.79 13.10 23.17
C LYS A 3 18.40 13.39 21.73
N GLU A 4 19.38 13.31 20.84
CA GLU A 4 19.17 13.23 19.40
C GLU A 4 18.59 11.85 19.12
N THR A 5 17.28 11.78 18.87
CA THR A 5 16.69 10.66 18.18
C THR A 5 17.14 10.75 16.73
N GLY A 6 18.00 9.83 16.30
CA GLY A 6 18.69 9.83 14.99
C GLY A 6 17.81 9.55 13.78
N ALA A 7 16.64 10.21 13.68
CA ALA A 7 15.87 10.29 12.46
C ALA A 7 15.52 11.77 12.22
N GLU A 8 16.09 12.36 11.17
CA GLU A 8 15.63 13.66 10.70
C GLU A 8 14.14 13.53 10.32
N PRO A 9 13.27 14.47 10.73
CA PRO A 9 11.89 14.47 10.27
C PRO A 9 11.89 14.61 8.74
N LYS A 10 11.35 13.59 8.04
CA LYS A 10 11.26 13.59 6.56
C LYS A 10 10.41 14.71 5.99
N PHE A 11 9.59 15.35 6.82
CA PHE A 11 8.88 16.58 6.48
C PHE A 11 9.69 17.80 6.93
N THR A 12 10.60 18.26 6.08
CA THR A 12 11.21 19.58 6.22
C THR A 12 10.62 20.50 5.17
N THR A 13 9.70 21.38 5.55
CA THR A 13 9.23 22.46 4.68
C THR A 13 10.31 23.54 4.63
N LYS A 14 11.36 23.30 3.84
CA LYS A 14 12.34 24.34 3.50
C LYS A 14 11.71 25.22 2.42
N THR A 15 10.82 26.11 2.82
CA THR A 15 10.24 27.14 1.95
C THR A 15 11.36 27.95 1.30
N SER A 16 11.59 27.68 0.01
CA SER A 16 12.50 28.48 -0.83
C SER A 16 11.78 29.72 -1.38
N PRO A 17 12.48 30.78 -1.80
CA PRO A 17 11.87 32.07 -2.14
C PRO A 17 11.02 32.11 -3.44
N LYS A 18 10.80 30.95 -4.07
CA LYS A 18 9.91 30.74 -5.23
C LYS A 18 8.74 29.79 -4.89
N ALA A 19 8.50 29.52 -3.61
CA ALA A 19 7.80 28.35 -3.11
C ALA A 19 6.33 28.22 -3.56
N GLU A 20 6.05 27.09 -4.18
CA GLU A 20 4.73 26.44 -4.09
C GLU A 20 4.30 26.38 -2.60
N PRO A 21 3.00 26.53 -2.28
CA PRO A 21 2.52 26.34 -0.92
C PRO A 21 3.04 25.01 -0.33
N ALA A 22 3.47 25.01 0.94
CA ALA A 22 3.97 23.81 1.61
C ALA A 22 3.00 22.60 1.56
N LEU A 23 1.70 22.86 1.37
CA LEU A 23 0.69 21.84 1.16
C LEU A 23 0.78 21.15 -0.21
N ASN A 24 1.14 21.88 -1.28
CA ASN A 24 1.40 21.31 -2.60
C ASN A 24 2.65 20.42 -2.56
N GLU A 25 3.71 20.87 -1.88
CA GLU A 25 4.92 20.06 -1.67
C GLU A 25 4.58 18.75 -0.94
N LEU A 26 3.80 18.82 0.15
CA LEU A 26 3.34 17.65 0.90
C LEU A 26 2.49 16.70 0.04
N PHE A 27 1.56 17.24 -0.75
CA PHE A 27 0.73 16.46 -1.65
C PHE A 27 1.57 15.72 -2.69
N MET A 28 2.49 16.42 -3.34
CA MET A 28 3.37 15.83 -4.35
C MET A 28 4.30 14.78 -3.75
N ASP A 29 4.86 15.03 -2.56
CA ASP A 29 5.64 14.04 -1.81
C ASP A 29 4.84 12.76 -1.54
N GLY A 30 3.55 12.89 -1.18
CA GLY A 30 2.67 11.75 -0.95
C GLY A 30 2.34 10.97 -2.22
N ILE A 31 2.14 11.65 -3.37
CA ILE A 31 1.97 10.98 -4.67
C ILE A 31 3.22 10.19 -5.07
N MET A 32 4.42 10.76 -4.87
CA MET A 32 5.68 10.07 -5.16
C MET A 32 5.93 8.87 -4.22
N ASP A 33 5.52 8.97 -2.97
CA ASP A 33 5.64 7.92 -1.95
C ASP A 33 4.72 6.73 -2.25
N ILE A 34 3.43 6.98 -2.52
CA ILE A 34 2.48 5.92 -2.86
C ILE A 34 2.81 5.29 -4.23
N PHE A 35 3.30 6.06 -5.21
CA PHE A 35 3.77 5.49 -6.48
C PHE A 35 4.93 4.52 -6.31
N TRP A 36 5.84 4.79 -5.37
CA TRP A 36 6.89 3.84 -5.03
C TRP A 36 6.32 2.60 -4.34
N ALA A 37 5.38 2.78 -3.41
CA ALA A 37 4.76 1.69 -2.65
C ALA A 37 4.08 0.68 -3.58
N GLU A 38 3.28 1.17 -4.53
CA GLU A 38 2.58 0.36 -5.55
C GLU A 38 3.56 -0.43 -6.42
N ASN A 39 4.60 0.22 -6.93
CA ASN A 39 5.66 -0.44 -7.71
C ASN A 39 6.43 -1.48 -6.89
N HIS A 40 6.57 -1.25 -5.58
CA HIS A 40 7.19 -2.20 -4.67
C HIS A 40 6.26 -3.40 -4.45
N LEU A 41 4.95 -3.19 -4.25
CA LEU A 41 3.96 -4.26 -4.14
C LEU A 41 3.89 -5.13 -5.39
N VAL A 42 3.89 -4.55 -6.58
CA VAL A 42 3.91 -5.31 -7.86
C VAL A 42 5.04 -6.35 -7.90
N LYS A 43 6.18 -6.06 -7.26
CA LYS A 43 7.34 -6.97 -7.21
C LYS A 43 7.24 -8.00 -6.09
N ASN A 44 6.55 -7.70 -5.00
CA ASN A 44 6.55 -8.53 -3.78
C ASN A 44 5.31 -9.42 -3.64
N LEU A 45 4.14 -9.00 -4.17
CA LEU A 45 2.92 -9.80 -4.14
C LEU A 45 3.09 -11.21 -4.75
N PRO A 46 3.86 -11.44 -5.85
CA PRO A 46 4.13 -12.79 -6.35
C PRO A 46 4.68 -13.76 -5.30
N LYS A 47 5.56 -13.29 -4.41
CA LYS A 47 6.12 -14.12 -3.32
C LYS A 47 5.05 -14.55 -2.32
N MET A 48 4.08 -13.68 -2.03
CA MET A 48 2.95 -14.01 -1.15
C MET A 48 2.01 -15.03 -1.80
N ILE A 49 1.74 -14.89 -3.10
CA ILE A 49 0.93 -15.84 -3.88
C ILE A 49 1.57 -17.23 -3.88
N GLU A 50 2.88 -17.30 -4.11
CA GLU A 50 3.64 -18.56 -4.10
C GLU A 50 3.69 -19.21 -2.71
N SER A 51 3.63 -18.41 -1.66
CA SER A 51 3.74 -18.88 -0.26
C SER A 51 2.41 -19.32 0.33
N ALA A 52 1.29 -18.85 -0.21
CA ALA A 52 -0.05 -19.22 0.22
C ALA A 52 -0.38 -20.68 -0.15
N THR A 53 -1.27 -21.31 0.59
CA THR A 53 -1.77 -22.67 0.31
C THR A 53 -3.24 -22.66 -0.16
N SER A 54 -4.09 -21.83 0.45
CA SER A 54 -5.51 -21.67 0.09
C SER A 54 -5.68 -21.08 -1.31
N ASP A 55 -6.43 -21.77 -2.16
CA ASP A 55 -6.78 -21.28 -3.51
C ASP A 55 -7.55 -19.96 -3.45
N LYS A 56 -8.41 -19.77 -2.44
CA LYS A 56 -9.13 -18.51 -2.25
C LYS A 56 -8.18 -17.36 -1.97
N LEU A 57 -7.19 -17.57 -1.09
CA LEU A 57 -6.18 -16.57 -0.76
C LEU A 57 -5.28 -16.25 -1.97
N LYS A 58 -4.81 -17.28 -2.69
CA LYS A 58 -4.03 -17.10 -3.92
C LYS A 58 -4.76 -16.26 -4.95
N ASN A 59 -6.04 -16.56 -5.18
CA ASN A 59 -6.85 -15.82 -6.13
C ASN A 59 -7.03 -14.37 -5.68
N ALA A 60 -7.36 -14.12 -4.41
CA ALA A 60 -7.51 -12.77 -3.87
C ALA A 60 -6.24 -11.91 -4.08
N ILE A 61 -5.06 -12.45 -3.76
CA ILE A 61 -3.78 -11.72 -3.93
C ILE A 61 -3.40 -11.59 -5.41
N THR A 62 -3.74 -12.57 -6.26
CA THR A 62 -3.49 -12.52 -7.70
C THR A 62 -4.34 -11.44 -8.38
N ASP A 63 -5.62 -11.35 -8.00
CA ASP A 63 -6.53 -10.32 -8.48
C ASP A 63 -6.06 -8.94 -8.01
N HIS A 64 -5.69 -8.81 -6.74
CA HIS A 64 -5.13 -7.58 -6.21
C HIS A 64 -3.84 -7.17 -6.94
N LEU A 65 -2.90 -8.08 -7.24
CA LEU A 65 -1.71 -7.76 -8.06
C LEU A 65 -2.07 -7.21 -9.45
N ALA A 66 -3.17 -7.65 -10.06
CA ALA A 66 -3.64 -7.06 -11.31
C ALA A 66 -4.20 -5.64 -11.10
N GLN A 67 -4.88 -5.40 -9.98
CA GLN A 67 -5.34 -4.07 -9.57
C GLN A 67 -4.15 -3.14 -9.28
N THR A 68 -3.17 -3.54 -8.46
CA THR A 68 -1.95 -2.79 -8.16
C THR A 68 -1.22 -2.32 -9.42
N LYS A 69 -1.13 -3.16 -10.45
CA LYS A 69 -0.56 -2.75 -11.76
C LYS A 69 -1.37 -1.65 -12.43
N THR A 70 -2.69 -1.71 -12.32
CA THR A 70 -3.60 -0.65 -12.80
C THR A 70 -3.43 0.61 -11.98
N HIS A 71 -3.23 0.50 -10.67
CA HIS A 71 -2.98 1.62 -9.75
C HIS A 71 -1.70 2.37 -10.11
N VAL A 72 -0.62 1.65 -10.43
CA VAL A 72 0.63 2.24 -10.95
C VAL A 72 0.35 3.08 -12.20
N THR A 73 -0.36 2.53 -13.20
CA THR A 73 -0.73 3.27 -14.42
C THR A 73 -1.65 4.46 -14.13
N ARG A 74 -2.56 4.33 -13.16
CA ARG A 74 -3.43 5.43 -12.74
C ARG A 74 -2.63 6.56 -12.09
N LEU A 75 -1.61 6.24 -11.30
CA LEU A 75 -0.71 7.23 -10.73
C LEU A 75 0.15 7.92 -11.80
N GLU A 76 0.58 7.20 -12.84
CA GLU A 76 1.25 7.83 -14.00
C GLU A 76 0.36 8.88 -14.68
N GLN A 77 -0.95 8.59 -14.81
CA GLN A 77 -1.94 9.57 -15.29
C GLN A 77 -2.07 10.76 -14.33
N VAL A 78 -2.05 10.51 -13.01
CA VAL A 78 -2.06 11.59 -12.00
C VAL A 78 -0.84 12.51 -12.16
N PHE A 79 0.36 11.97 -12.37
CA PHE A 79 1.56 12.79 -12.66
C PHE A 79 1.36 13.66 -13.91
N GLU A 80 0.82 13.09 -15.00
CA GLU A 80 0.53 13.82 -16.23
C GLU A 80 -0.45 14.98 -15.99
N MET A 81 -1.54 14.73 -15.26
CA MET A 81 -2.56 15.73 -14.92
C MET A 81 -2.03 16.86 -14.03
N LEU A 82 -1.04 16.55 -13.18
CA LEU A 82 -0.37 17.54 -12.36
C LEU A 82 0.73 18.30 -13.12
N GLY A 83 1.05 17.91 -14.36
CA GLY A 83 2.14 18.50 -15.14
C GLY A 83 3.53 18.16 -14.60
N GLU A 84 3.63 17.09 -13.81
CA GLU A 84 4.84 16.69 -13.10
C GLU A 84 5.50 15.47 -13.75
N LYS A 85 6.82 15.35 -13.59
CA LYS A 85 7.52 14.14 -14.05
C LYS A 85 7.26 13.00 -13.08
N VAL A 86 7.00 11.81 -13.62
CA VAL A 86 6.91 10.58 -12.83
C VAL A 86 8.21 10.38 -12.06
N LEU A 87 8.12 10.39 -10.74
CA LEU A 87 9.25 10.20 -9.84
C LEU A 87 8.78 9.39 -8.63
N ALA A 88 9.47 8.28 -8.36
CA ALA A 88 9.21 7.47 -7.18
C ALA A 88 10.09 7.94 -6.01
N LYS A 89 9.49 8.12 -4.84
CA LYS A 89 10.21 8.39 -3.59
C LYS A 89 10.04 7.18 -2.67
N LYS A 90 11.14 6.65 -2.15
CA LYS A 90 11.11 5.43 -1.33
C LYS A 90 10.15 5.57 -0.14
N CYS A 91 9.15 4.69 -0.10
CA CYS A 91 8.24 4.55 1.02
C CYS A 91 8.79 3.54 2.05
N ASP A 92 9.36 4.04 3.14
CA ASP A 92 9.88 3.18 4.21
C ASP A 92 8.78 2.43 4.96
N ALA A 93 7.55 2.98 5.00
CA ALA A 93 6.41 2.31 5.62
C ALA A 93 6.04 1.04 4.85
N MET A 94 5.85 1.15 3.53
CA MET A 94 5.55 0.00 2.67
C MET A 94 6.70 -1.01 2.64
N GLU A 95 7.95 -0.55 2.62
CA GLU A 95 9.10 -1.45 2.74
C GLU A 95 9.07 -2.24 4.07
N GLY A 96 8.72 -1.58 5.18
CA GLY A 96 8.57 -2.22 6.48
C GLY A 96 7.46 -3.26 6.50
N LEU A 97 6.28 -2.92 5.98
CA LEU A 97 5.11 -3.81 5.93
C LEU A 97 5.38 -5.06 5.08
N THR A 98 5.99 -4.89 3.91
CA THR A 98 6.37 -6.03 3.06
C THR A 98 7.41 -6.92 3.71
N LYS A 99 8.43 -6.35 4.38
CA LYS A 99 9.40 -7.14 5.18
C LYS A 99 8.74 -7.91 6.31
N GLU A 100 7.71 -7.34 6.95
CA GLU A 100 6.94 -8.05 7.97
C GLU A 100 6.23 -9.28 7.37
N GLY A 101 5.58 -9.13 6.22
CA GLY A 101 4.96 -10.23 5.49
C GLY A 101 5.96 -11.32 5.08
N GLU A 102 7.14 -10.93 4.61
CA GLU A 102 8.23 -11.88 4.31
C GLU A 102 8.69 -12.63 5.57
N GLY A 103 8.88 -11.92 6.68
CA GLY A 103 9.26 -12.53 7.96
C GLY A 103 8.22 -13.54 8.46
N ILE A 104 6.92 -13.26 8.27
CA ILE A 104 5.84 -14.19 8.60
C ILE A 104 5.96 -15.48 7.77
N VAL A 105 6.15 -15.36 6.45
CA VAL A 105 6.34 -16.53 5.56
C VAL A 105 7.56 -17.36 6.00
N GLU A 106 8.66 -16.70 6.36
CA GLU A 106 9.89 -17.36 6.82
C GLU A 106 9.75 -18.02 8.19
N SER A 107 8.91 -17.47 9.08
CA SER A 107 8.73 -17.98 10.45
C SER A 107 7.60 -19.01 10.63
N THR A 108 6.83 -19.29 9.58
CA THR A 108 5.72 -20.25 9.59
C THR A 108 6.06 -21.47 8.73
N GLU A 109 5.51 -22.64 9.06
CA GLU A 109 5.77 -23.85 8.29
C GLU A 109 5.12 -23.79 6.89
N ALA A 110 5.79 -24.35 5.87
CA ALA A 110 5.32 -24.29 4.49
C ALA A 110 4.08 -25.16 4.24
N GLY A 111 3.13 -24.62 3.47
CA GLY A 111 1.90 -25.33 3.12
C GLY A 111 0.84 -25.35 4.22
N THR A 112 1.06 -24.64 5.32
CA THR A 112 0.15 -24.58 6.46
C THR A 112 -0.93 -23.50 6.33
N ALA A 113 -2.10 -23.74 6.91
CA ALA A 113 -3.13 -22.73 7.09
C ALA A 113 -2.68 -21.64 8.08
N THR A 114 -1.81 -21.97 9.06
CA THR A 114 -1.21 -20.97 9.95
C THR A 114 -0.40 -19.93 9.16
N ARG A 115 0.36 -20.35 8.15
CA ARG A 115 1.04 -19.42 7.24
C ARG A 115 0.05 -18.53 6.49
N ASP A 116 -1.04 -19.10 5.96
CA ASP A 116 -2.06 -18.33 5.24
C ASP A 116 -2.71 -17.25 6.13
N VAL A 117 -3.01 -17.55 7.40
CA VAL A 117 -3.48 -16.53 8.37
C VAL A 117 -2.46 -15.41 8.48
N GLY A 118 -1.18 -15.76 8.61
CA GLY A 118 -0.09 -14.79 8.67
C GLY A 118 -0.01 -13.91 7.42
N ILE A 119 -0.12 -14.50 6.23
CA ILE A 119 -0.13 -13.77 4.96
C ILE A 119 -1.31 -12.80 4.92
N ILE A 120 -2.51 -13.24 5.30
CA ILE A 120 -3.70 -12.37 5.35
C ILE A 120 -3.46 -11.19 6.29
N LEU A 121 -2.99 -11.42 7.52
CA LEU A 121 -2.73 -10.35 8.48
C LEU A 121 -1.70 -9.35 7.97
N ALA A 122 -0.67 -9.81 7.26
CA ALA A 122 0.32 -8.92 6.65
C ALA A 122 -0.28 -8.11 5.50
N SER A 123 -1.04 -8.74 4.61
CA SER A 123 -1.72 -8.09 3.48
C SER A 123 -2.72 -7.05 3.97
N GLN A 124 -3.54 -7.33 4.98
CA GLN A 124 -4.48 -6.33 5.51
C GLN A 124 -3.77 -5.10 6.08
N LYS A 125 -2.58 -5.25 6.68
CA LYS A 125 -1.79 -4.07 7.11
C LYS A 125 -1.31 -3.22 5.93
N VAL A 126 -0.97 -3.85 4.81
CA VAL A 126 -0.67 -3.17 3.54
C VAL A 126 -1.90 -2.41 3.06
N GLU A 127 -3.06 -3.08 2.94
CA GLU A 127 -4.31 -2.43 2.50
C GLU A 127 -4.68 -1.24 3.39
N HIS A 128 -4.59 -1.38 4.72
CA HIS A 128 -4.92 -0.32 5.65
C HIS A 128 -3.99 0.91 5.51
N TYR A 129 -2.71 0.69 5.20
CA TYR A 129 -1.79 1.77 4.89
C TYR A 129 -2.21 2.50 3.60
N GLU A 130 -2.58 1.77 2.56
CA GLU A 130 -3.00 2.34 1.26
C GLU A 130 -4.34 3.05 1.37
N ILE A 131 -5.31 2.49 2.10
CA ILE A 131 -6.60 3.10 2.40
C ILE A 131 -6.41 4.44 3.12
N ALA A 132 -5.53 4.50 4.12
CA ALA A 132 -5.22 5.74 4.83
C ALA A 132 -4.56 6.77 3.89
N THR A 133 -3.60 6.32 3.07
CA THR A 133 -2.83 7.17 2.16
C THR A 133 -3.70 7.74 1.05
N TYR A 134 -4.40 6.91 0.28
CA TYR A 134 -5.31 7.34 -0.77
C TYR A 134 -6.48 8.17 -0.24
N GLY A 135 -6.99 7.85 0.96
CA GLY A 135 -8.01 8.67 1.63
C GLY A 135 -7.53 10.10 1.90
N GLY A 136 -6.31 10.24 2.44
CA GLY A 136 -5.68 11.53 2.69
C GLY A 136 -5.39 12.29 1.39
N LEU A 137 -4.76 11.64 0.41
CA LEU A 137 -4.39 12.27 -0.87
C LEU A 137 -5.61 12.68 -1.69
N THR A 138 -6.69 11.87 -1.69
CA THR A 138 -7.97 12.24 -2.32
C THR A 138 -8.51 13.54 -1.74
N GLN A 139 -8.49 13.67 -0.41
CA GLN A 139 -9.00 14.86 0.25
C GLN A 139 -8.11 16.08 0.00
N LEU A 140 -6.78 15.91 0.01
CA LEU A 140 -5.84 16.97 -0.32
C LEU A 140 -5.99 17.45 -1.76
N ALA A 141 -6.13 16.54 -2.73
CA ALA A 141 -6.38 16.87 -4.12
C ALA A 141 -7.63 17.76 -4.27
N LYS A 142 -8.73 17.43 -3.56
CA LYS A 142 -9.94 18.28 -3.52
C LYS A 142 -9.67 19.66 -2.93
N THR A 143 -8.93 19.73 -1.82
CA THR A 143 -8.59 21.00 -1.16
C THR A 143 -7.73 21.90 -2.05
N LEU A 144 -6.85 21.31 -2.87
CA LEU A 144 -5.97 22.02 -3.79
C LEU A 144 -6.64 22.34 -5.15
N GLY A 145 -7.88 21.90 -5.36
CA GLY A 145 -8.64 22.14 -6.59
C GLY A 145 -8.38 21.15 -7.73
N HIS A 146 -7.64 20.06 -7.47
CA HIS A 146 -7.38 18.99 -8.43
C HIS A 146 -8.49 17.93 -8.40
N HIS A 147 -9.71 18.32 -8.79
CA HIS A 147 -10.89 17.46 -8.67
C HIS A 147 -10.79 16.18 -9.50
N ASP A 148 -10.28 16.25 -10.72
CA ASP A 148 -10.14 15.08 -11.59
C ASP A 148 -9.08 14.10 -11.04
N VAL A 149 -7.99 14.62 -10.46
CA VAL A 149 -6.99 13.80 -9.76
C VAL A 149 -7.62 13.13 -8.54
N ALA A 150 -8.44 13.86 -7.78
CA ALA A 150 -9.13 13.30 -6.63
C ALA A 150 -10.07 12.15 -7.01
N GLU A 151 -10.70 12.20 -8.20
CA GLU A 151 -11.54 11.11 -8.70
C GLU A 151 -10.71 9.84 -8.96
N LEU A 152 -9.55 9.98 -9.63
CA LEU A 152 -8.65 8.85 -9.87
C LEU A 152 -8.12 8.24 -8.56
N LEU A 153 -7.69 9.07 -7.62
CA LEU A 153 -7.22 8.58 -6.30
C LEU A 153 -8.33 7.90 -5.51
N TYR A 154 -9.57 8.39 -5.63
CA TYR A 154 -10.74 7.78 -4.99
C TYR A 154 -11.09 6.43 -5.61
N GLN A 155 -10.92 6.25 -6.93
CA GLN A 155 -11.11 4.95 -7.57
C GLN A 155 -10.15 3.91 -6.98
N THR A 156 -8.86 4.24 -6.84
CA THR A 156 -7.90 3.33 -6.18
C THR A 156 -8.34 3.05 -4.73
N LEU A 157 -8.68 4.08 -3.96
CA LEU A 157 -9.16 3.91 -2.58
C LEU A 157 -10.33 2.91 -2.46
N THR A 158 -11.26 2.93 -3.42
CA THR A 158 -12.39 1.99 -3.39
C THR A 158 -11.98 0.56 -3.73
N GLU A 159 -10.99 0.39 -4.60
CA GLU A 159 -10.41 -0.91 -4.95
C GLU A 159 -9.67 -1.51 -3.74
N GLU A 160 -8.86 -0.74 -3.00
CA GLU A 160 -8.16 -1.25 -1.79
C GLU A 160 -9.12 -1.65 -0.68
N LYS A 161 -10.19 -0.88 -0.48
CA LYS A 161 -11.24 -1.26 0.49
C LYS A 161 -11.92 -2.58 0.11
N ALA A 162 -12.09 -2.83 -1.19
CA ALA A 162 -12.66 -4.09 -1.65
C ALA A 162 -11.67 -5.25 -1.48
N ALA A 163 -10.37 -5.02 -1.70
CA ALA A 163 -9.31 -6.00 -1.47
C ALA A 163 -9.21 -6.39 0.01
N ASP A 164 -9.19 -5.42 0.94
CA ASP A 164 -9.20 -5.68 2.38
C ASP A 164 -10.45 -6.46 2.84
N GLN A 165 -11.62 -6.11 2.31
CA GLN A 165 -12.85 -6.86 2.59
C GLN A 165 -12.76 -8.31 2.09
N LEU A 166 -12.20 -8.52 0.89
CA LEU A 166 -12.01 -9.87 0.35
C LEU A 166 -11.06 -10.69 1.23
N LEU A 167 -9.97 -10.10 1.73
CA LEU A 167 -9.05 -10.74 2.66
C LEU A 167 -9.76 -11.11 3.98
N THR A 168 -10.60 -10.22 4.50
CA THR A 168 -11.45 -10.48 5.68
C THR A 168 -12.36 -11.68 5.43
N ASP A 169 -13.04 -11.72 4.29
CA ASP A 169 -13.95 -12.81 3.92
C ASP A 169 -13.21 -14.15 3.81
N VAL A 170 -11.99 -14.15 3.27
CA VAL A 170 -11.14 -15.36 3.18
C VAL A 170 -10.71 -15.83 4.58
N ALA A 171 -10.34 -14.91 5.46
CA ALA A 171 -9.97 -15.22 6.84
C ALA A 171 -11.14 -15.87 7.59
N GLU A 172 -12.31 -15.23 7.55
CA GLU A 172 -13.48 -15.60 8.33
C GLU A 172 -14.22 -16.81 7.76
N SER A 173 -14.13 -17.11 6.47
CA SER A 173 -14.89 -18.20 5.84
C SER A 173 -14.09 -19.47 5.53
N ASP A 174 -12.76 -19.45 5.71
CA ASP A 174 -11.90 -20.57 5.30
C ASP A 174 -10.66 -20.71 6.20
N VAL A 175 -9.76 -19.74 6.13
CA VAL A 175 -8.37 -19.91 6.58
C VAL A 175 -8.26 -20.00 8.10
N ASN A 176 -8.99 -19.17 8.86
CA ASN A 176 -8.90 -19.18 10.33
C ASN A 176 -9.37 -20.50 10.94
N TYR A 177 -10.43 -21.11 10.40
CA TYR A 177 -10.94 -22.39 10.90
C TYR A 177 -9.95 -23.53 10.63
N LYS A 178 -9.40 -23.61 9.42
CA LYS A 178 -8.38 -24.60 9.07
C LYS A 178 -7.14 -24.47 9.95
N ALA A 179 -6.66 -23.24 10.16
CA ALA A 179 -5.51 -22.99 11.02
C ALA A 179 -5.77 -23.38 12.48
N SER A 180 -6.99 -23.20 12.98
CA SER A 180 -7.35 -23.56 14.37
C SER A 180 -7.36 -25.07 14.66
N GLU A 181 -7.44 -25.90 13.62
CA GLU A 181 -7.44 -27.36 13.71
C GLU A 181 -6.07 -27.98 13.34
N GLU A 182 -5.10 -27.15 12.98
CA GLU A 182 -3.75 -27.55 12.58
C GLU A 182 -2.89 -27.86 13.82
N ALA A 183 -2.26 -29.03 13.82
CA ALA A 183 -1.54 -29.60 14.97
C ALA A 183 -0.03 -29.35 14.92
#